data_AF-T0Y7E8-F1
#
_entry.id   AF-T0Y7E8-F1
#
_cell.length_a   1.000
_cell.length_b   1.000
_cell.length_c   1.000
_cell.angle_alpha   90.00
_cell.angle_beta   90.00
_cell.angle_gamma   90.00
#
_symmetry.space_group_name_H-M   'P 1'
#
loop_
_entity.id
_entity.type
_entity.pdbx_description
1 polymer ?
#
loop_
_entity_poly.entity_id
_entity_poly.type
_entity_poly.pdbx_seq_one_letter_code
_entity_poly.pdbx_strand_id
1 'polypeptide(L)'
;MQKIELNESPGRSPVGLGCLDSFLNGGLEHGVITELFGEGGSGKTNICMQFAIHTASQGRRVFYLDSEGFSIERFRQMSVARSDIYDNIALFRLNSLEDQELSLLKVHKLMEKVKSPGHS
;
A
#
# COMPACT_ATOMS: atom_id res chain seq x y z
N MET A 1 4.58 -18.58 -19.96
CA MET A 1 3.17 -18.95 -19.71
C MET A 1 3.11 -19.62 -18.34
N GLN A 2 2.29 -19.10 -17.42
CA GLN A 2 2.18 -19.62 -16.05
C GLN A 2 0.93 -20.51 -15.94
N LYS A 3 1.05 -21.69 -15.34
CA LYS A 3 -0.08 -22.58 -15.02
C LYS A 3 -0.80 -22.02 -13.79
N ILE A 4 -2.13 -21.89 -13.86
CA ILE A 4 -2.96 -21.47 -12.72
C ILE A 4 -3.57 -22.74 -12.10
N GLU A 5 -3.46 -22.89 -10.79
CA GLU A 5 -4.13 -23.96 -10.05
C GLU A 5 -5.46 -23.43 -9.50
N LEU A 6 -6.58 -24.07 -9.84
CA LEU A 6 -7.93 -23.60 -9.46
C LEU A 6 -8.20 -23.67 -7.93
N ASN A 7 -7.31 -24.30 -7.17
CA ASN A 7 -7.45 -24.52 -5.74
C ASN A 7 -6.55 -23.59 -4.90
N GLU A 8 -5.67 -22.79 -5.53
CA GLU A 8 -4.87 -21.82 -4.81
C GLU A 8 -5.72 -20.59 -4.46
N SER A 9 -5.76 -20.25 -3.18
CA SER A 9 -6.26 -18.97 -2.72
C SER A 9 -5.08 -18.01 -2.61
N PRO A 10 -5.05 -16.91 -3.36
CA PRO A 10 -3.99 -15.91 -3.25
C PRO A 10 -3.95 -15.32 -1.82
N GLY A 11 -2.75 -14.96 -1.38
CA GLY A 11 -2.56 -14.30 -0.09
C GLY A 11 -3.38 -13.01 -0.02
N ARG A 12 -3.83 -12.65 1.19
CA ARG A 12 -4.55 -11.40 1.46
C ARG A 12 -3.81 -10.55 2.49
N SER A 13 -3.91 -9.24 2.35
CA SER A 13 -3.42 -8.28 3.35
C SER A 13 -4.61 -7.51 3.93
N PRO A 14 -4.87 -7.59 5.24
CA PRO A 14 -5.90 -6.78 5.88
C PRO A 14 -5.66 -5.28 5.66
N VAL A 15 -6.74 -4.52 5.48
CA VAL A 15 -6.74 -3.06 5.50
C VAL A 15 -6.51 -2.53 6.93
N GLY A 16 -6.87 -3.32 7.95
CA GLY A 16 -6.80 -2.92 9.35
C GLY A 16 -8.07 -2.21 9.81
N LEU A 17 -9.21 -2.54 9.21
CA LEU A 17 -10.55 -2.06 9.54
C LEU A 17 -11.47 -3.27 9.60
N GLY A 18 -11.84 -3.72 10.80
CA GLY A 18 -12.53 -5.02 10.97
C GLY A 18 -13.77 -5.22 10.10
N CYS A 19 -14.58 -4.18 9.89
CA CYS A 19 -15.75 -4.25 9.00
C CYS A 19 -15.38 -4.45 7.53
N LEU A 20 -14.37 -3.72 7.04
CA LEU A 20 -13.91 -3.79 5.66
C LEU A 20 -13.13 -5.08 5.40
N ASP A 21 -12.30 -5.50 6.35
CA ASP A 21 -11.57 -6.76 6.28
C ASP A 21 -12.54 -7.94 6.21
N SER A 22 -13.61 -7.92 7.01
CA SER A 22 -14.67 -8.94 6.95
C SER A 22 -15.39 -8.92 5.60
N PHE A 23 -15.73 -7.73 5.09
CA PHE A 23 -16.36 -7.58 3.77
C PHE A 23 -15.48 -8.08 2.63
N LEU A 24 -14.16 -7.93 2.74
CA LEU A 24 -13.16 -8.34 1.75
C LEU A 24 -12.58 -9.75 2.02
N ASN A 25 -13.24 -10.57 2.85
CA ASN A 25 -12.79 -11.91 3.20
C ASN A 25 -11.33 -11.97 3.71
N GLY A 26 -10.97 -11.07 4.62
CA GLY A 26 -9.64 -10.97 5.22
C GLY A 26 -8.72 -9.94 4.57
N GLY A 27 -9.19 -9.19 3.58
CA GLY A 27 -8.49 -8.02 3.03
C GLY A 27 -8.17 -8.11 1.54
N LEU A 28 -7.21 -7.27 1.12
CA LEU A 28 -6.83 -7.09 -0.28
C LEU A 28 -5.97 -8.25 -0.80
N GLU A 29 -6.33 -8.76 -1.96
CA GLU A 29 -5.70 -9.89 -2.61
C GLU A 29 -4.32 -9.55 -3.19
N HIS A 30 -3.36 -10.46 -3.07
CA HIS A 30 -2.01 -10.30 -3.62
C HIS A 30 -2.00 -10.60 -5.11
N GLY A 31 -1.11 -9.94 -5.85
CA GLY A 31 -0.90 -10.21 -7.29
C GLY A 31 -1.94 -9.59 -8.21
N VAL A 32 -2.90 -8.82 -7.67
CA VAL A 32 -3.91 -8.10 -8.44
C VAL A 32 -3.91 -6.61 -8.10
N ILE A 33 -4.44 -5.79 -9.02
CA ILE A 33 -4.69 -4.36 -8.76
C ILE A 33 -6.09 -4.25 -8.18
N THR A 34 -6.20 -3.65 -6.99
CA THR A 34 -7.50 -3.27 -6.41
C THR A 34 -7.72 -1.78 -6.64
N GLU A 35 -8.85 -1.43 -7.26
CA GLU A 35 -9.28 -0.04 -7.44
C GLU A 35 -10.36 0.31 -6.43
N LEU A 36 -10.23 1.48 -5.80
CA LEU A 36 -11.24 2.07 -4.94
C LEU A 36 -11.74 3.37 -5.58
N PHE A 37 -12.99 3.39 -6.03
CA PHE A 37 -13.60 4.53 -6.74
C PHE A 37 -14.80 5.12 -5.96
N GLY A 38 -15.15 6.37 -6.26
CA GLY A 38 -16.25 7.08 -5.63
C GLY A 38 -16.05 8.60 -5.61
N GLU A 39 -17.07 9.36 -5.18
CA GLU A 39 -17.05 10.83 -5.14
C GLU A 39 -15.94 11.43 -4.25
N GLY A 40 -15.59 12.70 -4.47
CA GLY A 40 -14.71 13.44 -3.57
C GLY A 40 -15.23 13.39 -2.12
N GLY A 41 -14.36 13.10 -1.15
CA GLY A 41 -14.77 12.99 0.26
C GLY A 41 -15.35 11.64 0.71
N SER A 42 -15.54 10.67 -0.19
CA SER A 42 -16.02 9.30 0.15
C SER A 42 -15.06 8.46 1.01
N GLY A 43 -13.87 8.98 1.34
CA GLY A 43 -12.92 8.31 2.24
C GLY A 43 -11.83 7.47 1.57
N LYS A 44 -11.74 7.47 0.23
CA LYS A 44 -10.74 6.69 -0.53
C LYS A 44 -9.31 6.87 -0.03
N THR A 45 -8.85 8.12 0.06
CA THR A 45 -7.50 8.45 0.55
C THR A 45 -7.29 8.02 2.00
N ASN A 46 -8.31 8.09 2.84
CA ASN A 46 -8.22 7.59 4.22
C ASN A 46 -8.08 6.07 4.26
N ILE A 47 -8.79 5.33 3.40
CA ILE A 47 -8.63 3.87 3.30
C ILE A 47 -7.22 3.51 2.84
N CYS A 48 -6.67 4.21 1.84
CA CYS A 48 -5.28 4.03 1.40
C CYS A 48 -4.27 4.31 2.52
N MET A 49 -4.44 5.41 3.27
CA MET A 49 -3.60 5.73 4.43
C MET A 49 -3.69 4.66 5.51
N GLN A 50 -4.90 4.21 5.84
CA GLN A 50 -5.12 3.17 6.85
C GLN A 50 -4.43 1.86 6.46
N PHE A 51 -4.56 1.45 5.20
CA PHE A 51 -3.88 0.25 4.69
C PHE A 51 -2.35 0.38 4.76
N ALA A 52 -1.82 1.55 4.41
CA ALA A 52 -0.39 1.83 4.52
C ALA A 52 0.10 1.77 5.98
N ILE A 53 -0.62 2.40 6.90
CA ILE A 53 -0.31 2.39 8.35
C ILE A 53 -0.36 0.95 8.88
N HIS A 54 -1.44 0.22 8.59
CA HIS A 54 -1.60 -1.15 9.05
C HIS A 54 -0.47 -2.04 8.52
N THR A 55 -0.20 -1.98 7.22
CA THR A 55 0.88 -2.77 6.58
C THR A 55 2.24 -2.43 7.18
N ALA A 56 2.55 -1.15 7.36
CA ALA A 56 3.80 -0.69 7.95
C ALA A 56 3.96 -1.12 9.42
N SER A 57 2.85 -1.17 10.18
CA SER A 57 2.83 -1.66 11.56
C SER A 57 3.12 -3.15 11.69
N GLN A 58 2.95 -3.93 10.61
CA GLN A 58 3.35 -5.34 10.52
C GLN A 58 4.82 -5.52 10.11
N GLY A 59 5.63 -4.45 10.10
CA GLY A 59 7.03 -4.49 9.68
C GLY A 59 7.23 -4.62 8.16
N ARG A 60 6.17 -4.43 7.36
CA ARG A 60 6.23 -4.53 5.89
C ARG A 60 6.44 -3.15 5.28
N ARG A 61 7.19 -3.09 4.18
CA ARG A 61 7.44 -1.83 3.45
C ARG A 61 6.24 -1.44 2.59
N VAL A 62 5.96 -0.14 2.54
CA VAL A 62 4.91 0.47 1.73
C VAL A 62 5.52 1.55 0.85
N PHE A 63 5.18 1.52 -0.44
CA PHE A 63 5.41 2.63 -1.36
C PHE A 63 4.07 3.34 -1.52
N TYR A 64 3.98 4.58 -1.05
CA TYR A 64 2.79 5.41 -1.18
C TYR A 64 3.04 6.45 -2.26
N LEU A 65 2.28 6.41 -3.35
CA LEU A 65 2.38 7.37 -4.45
C LEU A 65 1.16 8.30 -4.39
N ASP A 66 1.41 9.59 -4.30
CA ASP A 66 0.38 10.62 -4.14
C ASP A 66 0.43 11.64 -5.28
N SER A 67 -0.69 11.81 -5.99
CA SER A 67 -0.84 12.78 -7.08
C SER A 67 -1.72 13.98 -6.71
N GLU A 68 -2.49 13.91 -5.63
CA GLU A 68 -3.59 14.84 -5.34
C GLU A 68 -3.35 15.69 -4.08
N GLY A 69 -2.35 15.35 -3.26
CA GLY A 69 -1.98 16.11 -2.07
C GLY A 69 -2.17 15.30 -0.78
N PHE A 70 -1.10 14.63 -0.38
CA PHE A 70 -1.03 13.87 0.86
C PHE A 70 -1.03 14.80 2.07
N SER A 71 -1.98 14.59 2.99
CA SER A 71 -2.05 15.32 4.26
C SER A 71 -1.23 14.61 5.34
N ILE A 72 -0.04 15.16 5.64
CA ILE A 72 0.82 14.68 6.74
C ILE A 72 0.09 14.74 8.08
N GLU A 73 -0.70 15.80 8.30
CA GLU A 73 -1.48 15.96 9.52
C GLU A 73 -2.51 14.83 9.68
N ARG A 74 -3.27 14.54 8.62
CA ARG A 74 -4.23 13.44 8.65
C ARG A 74 -3.55 12.10 8.88
N PHE A 75 -2.42 11.86 8.22
CA PHE A 75 -1.65 10.65 8.42
C PHE A 75 -1.19 10.49 9.87
N ARG A 76 -0.67 11.56 10.51
CA ARG A 76 -0.26 11.53 11.93
C ARG A 76 -1.41 11.27 12.88
N GLN A 77 -2.59 11.83 12.61
CA GLN A 77 -3.80 11.56 13.38
C GLN A 77 -4.20 10.08 13.30
N MET A 78 -4.10 9.48 12.10
CA MET A 78 -4.44 8.08 11.86
C MET A 78 -3.39 7.10 12.38
N SER A 79 -2.10 7.47 12.34
CA SER A 79 -1.02 6.62 12.84
C SER A 79 -0.94 6.60 14.36
N VAL A 80 -1.74 7.41 15.07
CA VAL A 80 -1.74 7.53 16.54
C VAL A 80 -0.31 7.72 17.08
N ALA A 81 0.48 8.56 16.38
CA ALA A 81 1.88 8.84 16.69
C ALA A 81 2.82 7.61 16.73
N ARG A 82 2.51 6.55 16.00
CA ARG A 82 3.42 5.42 15.75
C ARG A 82 4.58 5.82 14.83
N SER A 83 5.54 6.57 15.36
CA SER A 83 6.73 6.98 14.61
C SER A 83 7.63 5.79 14.24
N ASP A 84 7.49 4.66 14.93
CA ASP A 84 8.18 3.40 14.65
C ASP A 84 7.94 2.87 13.24
N ILE A 85 6.84 3.26 12.59
CA ILE A 85 6.48 2.75 11.26
C ILE A 85 6.93 3.66 10.11
N TYR A 86 7.49 4.85 10.39
CA TYR A 86 7.75 5.84 9.35
C TYR A 86 8.80 5.37 8.36
N ASP A 87 9.84 4.67 8.83
CA ASP A 87 10.88 4.10 7.97
C ASP A 87 10.37 2.99 7.05
N ASN A 88 9.20 2.41 7.37
CA ASN A 88 8.55 1.42 6.52
C ASN A 88 7.71 2.03 5.40
N ILE A 89 7.49 3.35 5.38
CA ILE A 89 6.65 4.03 4.39
C ILE A 89 7.49 5.00 3.56
N ALA A 90 7.70 4.67 2.29
CA ALA A 90 8.30 5.57 1.32
C ALA A 90 7.19 6.32 0.56
N LEU A 91 7.01 7.61 0.88
CA LEU A 91 6.03 8.50 0.24
C LEU A 91 6.66 9.26 -0.94
N PHE A 92 6.00 9.23 -2.09
CA PHE A 92 6.40 9.97 -3.30
C PHE A 92 5.25 10.86 -3.74
N ARG A 93 5.57 12.13 -4.03
CA ARG A 93 4.64 13.07 -4.66
C ARG A 93 4.85 13.05 -6.17
N LEU A 94 3.75 12.93 -6.90
CA LEU A 94 3.70 12.93 -8.35
C LEU A 94 3.10 14.25 -8.82
N ASN A 95 3.80 14.99 -9.68
CA ASN A 95 3.34 16.28 -10.20
C ASN A 95 2.99 16.21 -11.70
N SER A 96 3.26 15.07 -12.35
CA SER A 96 2.92 14.83 -13.74
C SER A 96 2.73 13.33 -14.03
N LEU A 97 2.27 13.01 -15.24
CA LEU A 97 2.19 11.63 -15.71
C LEU A 97 3.59 11.02 -15.89
N GLU A 98 4.58 11.82 -16.31
CA GLU A 98 5.98 11.38 -16.38
C GLU A 98 6.53 11.03 -14.99
N ASP A 99 6.20 11.81 -13.94
CA ASP A 99 6.54 11.47 -12.56
C ASP A 99 5.96 10.12 -12.16
N GLN A 100 4.71 9.85 -12.56
CA GLN A 100 4.04 8.58 -12.29
C GLN A 100 4.78 7.40 -12.93
N GLU A 101 5.13 7.49 -14.21
CA GLU A 101 5.86 6.42 -14.91
C GLU A 101 7.26 6.19 -14.30
N LEU A 102 8.02 7.27 -14.05
CA LEU A 102 9.34 7.19 -13.42
C LEU A 102 9.26 6.61 -12.00
N SER A 103 8.21 6.93 -11.25
CA SER A 103 8.01 6.40 -9.89
C SER A 103 7.83 4.88 -9.90
N LEU A 104 7.10 4.31 -10.87
CA LEU A 104 6.92 2.88 -11.01
C LEU A 104 8.25 2.17 -11.30
N LEU A 105 9.08 2.73 -12.19
CA LEU A 105 10.42 2.21 -12.47
C LEU A 105 11.33 2.27 -11.24
N LYS A 106 11.24 3.35 -10.45
CA LYS A 106 12.01 3.50 -9.21
C LYS A 106 11.58 2.50 -8.14
N VAL A 107 10.28 2.31 -7.95
CA VAL A 107 9.72 1.31 -7.03
C VAL A 107 10.17 -0.09 -7.43
N HIS A 108 10.10 -0.44 -8.73
CA HIS A 108 10.59 -1.72 -9.23
C HIS A 108 12.08 -1.96 -8.87
N LYS A 109 12.95 -1.00 -9.18
CA LYS A 109 14.39 -1.09 -8.85
C LYS A 109 14.64 -1.22 -7.34
N LEU A 110 13.87 -0.52 -6.51
CA LEU A 110 13.96 -0.63 -5.06
C LEU A 110 13.53 -2.03 -4.58
N MET A 111 12.48 -2.60 -5.17
CA MET A 111 12.03 -3.96 -4.86
C MET A 111 13.08 -5.02 -5.26
N GLU A 112 13.78 -4.87 -6.38
CA GLU A 112 14.86 -5.78 -6.79
C GLU A 112 16.05 -5.77 -5.84
N LYS A 113 16.45 -4.58 -5.36
CA LYS A 113 17.51 -4.45 -4.36
C LYS A 113 17.16 -5.12 -3.03
N VAL A 114 15.87 -5.16 -2.68
CA VAL A 114 15.38 -5.85 -1.48
C VAL A 114 15.35 -7.37 -1.66
N LYS A 115 15.21 -7.87 -2.90
CA LYS A 115 15.26 -9.29 -3.24
C LYS A 115 16.68 -9.85 -3.40
N SER A 116 17.71 -8.99 -3.39
CA SER A 116 19.11 -9.40 -3.48
C SER A 116 19.57 -9.96 -2.11
N PRO A 117 20.03 -11.23 -2.03
CA PRO A 117 20.01 -12.00 -0.78
C PRO A 117 21.20 -11.71 0.13
N GLY A 118 20.90 -11.39 1.40
CA GLY A 118 21.72 -11.81 2.53
C GLY A 118 21.10 -13.09 3.12
N HIS A 119 21.83 -14.20 3.04
CA HIS A 119 21.55 -15.39 3.83
C HIS A 119 21.82 -15.08 5.31
N SER A 120 20.85 -15.35 6.19
CA SER A 120 21.04 -16.05 7.48
C SER A 120 19.69 -16.48 8.03
#